data_AF-A0A0F9DKV7-F1
#
_entry.id   AF-A0A0F9DKV7-F1
#
_cell.length_a   1.000
_cell.length_b   1.000
_cell.length_c   1.000
_cell.angle_alpha   90.00
_cell.angle_beta   90.00
_cell.angle_gamma   90.00
#
_symmetry.space_group_name_H-M   'P 1'
#
loop_
_entity.id
_entity.type
_entity.pdbx_description
1 polymer ?
#
loop_
_entity_poly.entity_id
_entity_poly.type
_entity_poly.pdbx_seq_one_letter_code
_entity_poly.pdbx_strand_id
1 'polypeptide(L)'
;MNWILLILAVALISWLILGGIFFAYPTVQRLKSRRDEFGWIIKVPIYLWFVLGYLSDVGFNLTWGTFIFRELPRELIFTDRLQRHWTGTNEKQKRRAQPWARRLNAIDPGHV
;
A
#
# COMPACT_ATOMS: atom_id res chain seq x y z
N MET A 1 34.90 2.69 -1.27
CA MET A 1 33.48 2.45 -0.94
C MET A 1 32.82 1.86 -2.18
N ASN A 2 32.25 0.66 -2.10
CA ASN A 2 31.65 0.02 -3.27
C ASN A 2 30.29 0.68 -3.56
N TRP A 3 30.25 1.56 -4.57
CA TRP A 3 29.06 2.33 -4.94
C TRP A 3 27.84 1.46 -5.23
N ILE A 4 28.04 0.23 -5.72
CA ILE A 4 26.97 -0.73 -5.97
C ILE A 4 26.27 -1.10 -4.66
N LEU A 5 27.03 -1.38 -3.60
CA LEU A 5 26.47 -1.72 -2.29
C LEU A 5 25.70 -0.54 -1.69
N LEU A 6 26.19 0.69 -1.88
CA LEU A 6 25.50 1.90 -1.40
C LEU A 6 24.16 2.10 -2.13
N ILE A 7 24.13 1.95 -3.45
CA ILE A 7 22.89 2.08 -4.24
C ILE A 7 21.87 1.03 -3.80
N LEU A 8 22.28 -0.22 -3.62
CA LEU A 8 21.40 -1.29 -3.14
C LEU A 8 20.86 -1.02 -1.73
N ALA A 9 21.71 -0.51 -0.82
CA ALA A 9 21.29 -0.16 0.53
C ALA A 9 20.26 0.99 0.52
N VAL A 10 20.51 2.05 -0.25
CA VAL A 10 19.57 3.18 -0.39
C VAL A 10 18.24 2.72 -1.01
N ALA A 11 18.30 1.86 -2.03
CA ALA A 11 17.09 1.32 -2.66
C ALA A 11 16.27 0.49 -1.66
N LEU A 12 16.93 -0.36 -0.87
CA LEU A 12 16.27 -1.18 0.15
C LEU A 12 15.66 -0.32 1.28
N ILE A 13 16.39 0.67 1.78
CA ILE A 13 15.89 1.58 2.82
C ILE A 13 14.69 2.37 2.29
N SER A 14 14.79 2.93 1.09
CA SER A 14 13.69 3.65 0.44
C SER A 14 12.47 2.74 0.28
N TRP A 15 12.70 1.47 -0.08
CA TRP A 15 11.66 0.47 -0.21
C TRP A 15 10.95 0.16 1.11
N LEU A 16 11.70 0.03 2.21
CA LEU A 16 11.15 -0.17 3.55
C LEU A 16 10.34 1.04 4.02
N ILE A 17 10.83 2.25 3.72
CA ILE A 17 10.09 3.50 4.02
C ILE A 17 8.77 3.52 3.25
N LEU A 18 8.77 3.23 1.95
CA LEU A 18 7.55 3.15 1.14
C LEU A 18 6.58 2.09 1.68
N GLY A 19 7.09 0.94 2.11
CA GLY A 19 6.29 -0.08 2.79
C GLY A 19 5.65 0.44 4.09
N GLY A 20 6.39 1.20 4.90
CA GLY A 20 5.86 1.87 6.08
C GLY A 20 4.78 2.91 5.76
N ILE A 21 5.01 3.71 4.71
CA ILE A 21 4.05 4.71 4.21
C ILE A 21 2.77 4.02 3.70
N PHE A 22 2.90 2.88 3.02
CA PHE A 22 1.75 2.07 2.60
C PHE A 22 0.87 1.68 3.79
N PHE A 23 1.45 1.23 4.91
CA PHE A 23 0.67 0.92 6.12
C PHE A 23 0.13 2.16 6.85
N ALA A 24 0.75 3.34 6.66
CA ALA A 24 0.25 4.60 7.20
C ALA A 24 -0.84 5.25 6.32
N TYR A 25 -0.91 4.89 5.03
CA TYR A 25 -1.83 5.48 4.06
C TYR A 25 -3.32 5.35 4.43
N PRO A 26 -3.81 4.23 4.98
CA PRO A 26 -5.20 4.14 5.44
C PRO A 26 -5.55 5.15 6.54
N THR A 27 -4.59 5.46 7.43
CA THR A 27 -4.75 6.54 8.42
C THR A 27 -4.95 7.90 7.75
N VAL A 28 -4.23 8.17 6.66
CA VAL A 28 -4.38 9.39 5.86
C VAL A 28 -5.73 9.41 5.11
N GLN A 29 -6.23 8.26 4.64
CA GLN A 29 -7.56 8.19 4.04
C GLN A 29 -8.68 8.57 5.01
N ARG A 30 -8.57 8.18 6.28
CA ARG A 30 -9.52 8.62 7.32
C ARG A 30 -9.45 10.12 7.59
N LEU A 31 -8.26 10.72 7.48
CA LEU A 31 -8.14 12.18 7.57
C LEU A 31 -8.79 12.86 6.37
N LYS A 32 -8.76 12.24 5.18
CA LYS A 32 -9.47 12.74 3.99
C LYS A 32 -10.98 12.74 4.15
N SER A 33 -11.58 11.77 4.86
CA SER A 33 -13.03 11.79 5.13
C SER A 33 -13.44 12.91 6.08
N ARG A 34 -12.50 13.47 6.86
CA ARG A 34 -12.70 14.66 7.71
C ARG A 34 -12.09 15.92 7.13
N ARG A 35 -11.74 15.93 5.84
CA ARG A 35 -11.00 17.03 5.20
C ARG A 35 -11.71 18.38 5.34
N ASP A 36 -13.04 18.40 5.38
CA ASP A 36 -13.82 19.64 5.39
C ASP A 36 -13.72 20.36 6.74
N GLU A 37 -13.27 19.67 7.79
CA GLU A 37 -12.97 20.24 9.11
C GLU A 37 -11.64 21.00 9.15
N PHE A 38 -10.78 20.85 8.13
CA PHE A 38 -9.43 21.41 8.12
C PHE A 38 -9.26 22.60 7.16
N GLY A 39 -8.48 23.58 7.58
CA GLY A 39 -8.03 24.69 6.73
C GLY A 39 -7.09 24.25 5.61
N TRP A 40 -6.95 25.08 4.58
CA TRP A 40 -6.15 24.79 3.38
C TRP A 40 -4.68 24.44 3.69
N ILE A 41 -4.10 25.06 4.73
CA ILE A 41 -2.72 24.81 5.19
C ILE A 41 -2.52 23.35 5.61
N ILE A 42 -3.53 22.72 6.22
CA ILE A 42 -3.48 21.31 6.67
C ILE A 42 -3.87 20.37 5.52
N LYS A 43 -4.73 20.80 4.60
CA LYS A 43 -5.14 20.00 3.43
C LYS A 43 -3.96 19.67 2.52
N VAL A 44 -3.11 20.65 2.20
CA VAL A 44 -1.97 20.47 1.27
C VAL A 44 -1.04 19.30 1.68
N PRO A 45 -0.49 19.24 2.90
CA PRO A 45 0.35 18.12 3.31
C PRO A 45 -0.40 16.78 3.34
N ILE A 46 -1.70 16.77 3.69
CA ILE A 46 -2.52 15.55 3.62
C ILE A 46 -2.60 15.02 2.18
N TYR A 47 -2.82 15.89 1.19
CA TYR A 47 -2.85 15.50 -0.22
C TYR A 47 -1.49 15.00 -0.71
N LEU A 48 -0.39 15.63 -0.28
CA LEU A 48 0.96 15.17 -0.62
C LEU A 48 1.22 13.77 -0.08
N TRP A 49 0.86 13.51 1.18
CA TRP A 49 0.95 12.18 1.78
C TRP A 49 0.05 11.16 1.08
N PHE A 50 -1.12 11.57 0.60
CA PHE A 50 -2.03 10.71 -0.16
C PHE A 50 -1.38 10.26 -1.49
N VAL A 51 -0.73 11.18 -2.21
CA VAL A 51 0.00 10.85 -3.45
C VAL A 51 1.15 9.87 -3.16
N LEU A 52 1.93 10.11 -2.10
CA LEU A 52 3.03 9.22 -1.72
C LEU A 52 2.54 7.83 -1.30
N GLY A 53 1.44 7.75 -0.56
CA GLY A 53 0.79 6.50 -0.19
C GLY A 53 0.30 5.72 -1.42
N TYR A 54 -0.33 6.41 -2.38
CA TYR A 54 -0.77 5.82 -3.62
C TYR A 54 0.40 5.25 -4.46
N LEU A 55 1.48 6.01 -4.61
CA LEU A 55 2.67 5.54 -5.33
C LEU A 55 3.33 4.35 -4.61
N SER A 56 3.36 4.38 -3.28
CA SER A 56 3.84 3.26 -2.47
C SER A 56 3.01 2.00 -2.70
N ASP A 57 1.68 2.14 -2.75
CA ASP A 57 0.74 1.05 -3.01
C ASP A 57 0.95 0.42 -4.40
N VAL A 58 1.07 1.26 -5.44
CA VAL A 58 1.40 0.81 -6.81
C VAL A 58 2.74 0.08 -6.84
N GLY A 59 3.78 0.65 -6.23
CA GLY A 59 5.08 0.00 -6.13
C GLY A 59 4.97 -1.36 -5.46
N PHE A 60 4.34 -1.40 -4.28
CA PHE A 60 4.16 -2.63 -3.49
C PHE A 60 3.42 -3.70 -4.28
N ASN A 61 2.41 -3.31 -5.06
CA ASN A 61 1.67 -4.23 -5.92
C ASN A 61 2.55 -4.84 -7.02
N LEU A 62 3.37 -4.01 -7.68
CA LEU A 62 4.26 -4.44 -8.76
C LEU A 62 5.32 -5.43 -8.27
N THR A 63 5.83 -5.26 -7.06
CA THR A 63 6.92 -6.08 -6.51
C THR A 63 6.38 -7.20 -5.60
N TRP A 64 5.96 -6.85 -4.37
CA TRP A 64 5.48 -7.79 -3.38
C TRP A 64 4.17 -8.44 -3.80
N GLY A 65 3.24 -7.69 -4.39
CA GLY A 65 1.99 -8.24 -4.90
C GLY A 65 2.24 -9.35 -5.92
N THR A 66 3.15 -9.11 -6.86
CA THR A 66 3.58 -10.12 -7.84
C THR A 66 4.17 -11.35 -7.17
N PHE A 67 5.02 -11.18 -6.16
CA PHE A 67 5.61 -12.30 -5.42
C PHE A 67 4.58 -13.09 -4.59
N ILE A 68 3.70 -12.39 -3.87
CA ILE A 68 2.68 -12.96 -2.97
C ILE A 68 1.67 -13.79 -3.78
N PHE A 69 1.11 -13.21 -4.84
CA PHE A 69 0.07 -13.85 -5.62
C PHE A 69 0.61 -14.70 -6.77
N ARG A 70 1.90 -14.60 -7.09
CA ARG A 70 2.55 -15.31 -8.21
C ARG A 70 1.84 -15.09 -9.56
N GLU A 71 1.36 -13.87 -9.77
CA GLU A 71 0.79 -13.42 -11.05
C GLU A 71 1.20 -11.95 -11.28
N LEU A 72 1.13 -11.46 -12.51
CA LEU A 72 1.31 -10.02 -12.77
C LEU A 72 0.06 -9.25 -12.31
N PRO A 73 0.21 -8.00 -11.83
CA PRO A 73 -0.92 -7.20 -11.40
C PRO A 73 -1.82 -6.86 -12.59
N ARG A 74 -3.13 -6.99 -12.39
CA ARG A 74 -4.16 -6.51 -13.32
C ARG A 74 -4.75 -5.17 -12.86
N GLU A 75 -4.62 -4.92 -11.56
CA GLU A 75 -5.01 -3.69 -10.87
C GLU A 75 -3.79 -2.80 -10.68
N LEU A 76 -4.00 -1.49 -10.60
CA LEU A 76 -2.90 -0.55 -10.36
C LEU A 76 -2.38 -0.65 -8.92
N ILE A 77 -3.27 -0.72 -7.95
CA ILE A 77 -2.96 -0.74 -6.51
C ILE A 77 -3.11 -2.14 -5.90
N PHE A 78 -2.32 -2.42 -4.86
CA PHE A 78 -2.31 -3.72 -4.17
C PHE A 78 -3.62 -3.99 -3.46
N THR A 79 -4.25 -2.96 -2.91
CA THR A 79 -5.54 -3.08 -2.20
C THR A 79 -6.64 -3.63 -3.11
N ASP A 80 -6.80 -3.10 -4.33
CA ASP A 80 -7.81 -3.60 -5.29
C ASP A 80 -7.56 -5.07 -5.65
N ARG A 81 -6.28 -5.41 -5.89
CA ARG A 81 -5.87 -6.77 -6.19
C ARG A 81 -6.16 -7.71 -5.04
N LEU A 82 -5.86 -7.27 -3.83
CA LEU A 82 -6.13 -8.00 -2.61
C LEU A 82 -7.62 -8.25 -2.44
N GLN A 83 -8.46 -7.23 -2.69
CA GLN A 83 -9.91 -7.33 -2.65
C GLN A 83 -10.44 -8.35 -3.68
N ARG A 84 -9.94 -8.33 -4.92
CA ARG A 84 -10.29 -9.32 -5.94
C ARG A 84 -9.96 -10.75 -5.47
N HIS A 85 -8.78 -10.96 -4.90
CA HIS A 85 -8.38 -12.29 -4.42
C HIS A 85 -9.13 -12.72 -3.16
N TRP A 86 -9.51 -11.78 -2.29
CA TRP A 86 -10.25 -12.04 -1.07
C TRP A 86 -11.72 -12.45 -1.34
N THR A 87 -12.36 -11.75 -2.28
CA THR A 87 -13.76 -11.97 -2.68
C THR A 87 -13.92 -13.02 -3.78
N GLY A 88 -12.84 -13.36 -4.49
CA GLY A 88 -12.86 -14.33 -5.57
C GLY A 88 -13.07 -15.78 -5.13
N THR A 89 -13.31 -16.66 -6.12
CA THR A 89 -13.56 -18.09 -5.92
C THR A 89 -12.30 -18.95 -5.88
N ASN A 90 -11.12 -18.39 -6.18
CA ASN A 90 -9.87 -19.13 -6.15
C ASN A 90 -9.32 -19.23 -4.71
N GLU A 91 -9.56 -20.38 -4.07
CA GLU A 91 -9.16 -20.65 -2.69
C GLU A 91 -7.66 -20.47 -2.42
N LYS A 92 -6.79 -20.78 -3.38
CA LYS A 92 -5.35 -20.62 -3.22
C LYS A 92 -4.96 -19.14 -3.11
N GLN A 93 -5.53 -18.29 -3.98
CA GLN A 93 -5.27 -16.86 -3.93
C GLN A 93 -5.94 -16.21 -2.71
N LYS A 94 -7.15 -16.66 -2.35
CA LYS A 94 -7.86 -16.20 -1.16
C LYS A 94 -7.07 -16.46 0.13
N ARG A 95 -6.48 -17.65 0.28
CA ARG A 95 -5.60 -17.98 1.42
C ARG A 95 -4.36 -17.08 1.48
N ARG A 96 -3.81 -16.69 0.32
CA ARG A 96 -2.68 -15.74 0.25
C ARG A 96 -3.11 -14.31 0.58
N ALA A 97 -4.31 -13.91 0.18
CA ALA A 97 -4.88 -12.60 0.49
C ALA A 97 -5.19 -12.45 1.99
N GLN A 98 -5.69 -13.50 2.63
CA GLN A 98 -6.16 -13.47 4.02
C GLN A 98 -5.26 -12.76 5.05
N PRO A 99 -3.96 -13.09 5.19
CA PRO A 99 -3.10 -12.42 6.17
C PRO A 99 -2.92 -10.93 5.88
N TRP A 100 -2.90 -10.53 4.60
CA TRP A 100 -2.75 -9.13 4.21
C TRP A 100 -4.05 -8.35 4.40
N ALA A 101 -5.20 -8.95 4.05
CA ALA A 101 -6.52 -8.39 4.30
C ALA A 101 -6.73 -8.17 5.80
N ARG A 102 -6.34 -9.14 6.65
CA ARG A 102 -6.40 -8.98 8.11
C ARG A 102 -5.51 -7.84 8.62
N ARG A 103 -4.27 -7.70 8.10
CA ARG A 103 -3.36 -6.61 8.50
C ARG A 103 -3.90 -5.24 8.08
N LEU A 104 -4.40 -5.12 6.85
CA LEU A 104 -5.00 -3.87 6.38
C LEU A 104 -6.26 -3.56 7.17
N ASN A 105 -7.16 -4.53 7.37
CA ASN A 105 -8.37 -4.33 8.16
C ASN A 105 -8.11 -4.05 9.65
N ALA A 106 -6.97 -4.47 10.21
CA ALA A 106 -6.58 -4.12 11.58
C ALA A 106 -6.19 -2.64 11.71
N ILE A 107 -5.63 -2.06 10.64
CA ILE A 107 -5.27 -0.63 10.57
C ILE A 107 -6.50 0.19 10.16
N ASP A 108 -7.23 -0.30 9.15
CA ASP A 108 -8.43 0.31 8.58
C ASP A 108 -9.58 -0.68 8.41
N PRO A 109 -10.49 -0.83 9.41
CA PRO A 109 -11.58 -1.77 9.33
C PRO A 109 -12.50 -1.49 8.15
N GLY A 110 -12.74 -2.53 7.34
CA GLY A 110 -13.62 -2.45 6.16
C GLY A 110 -12.90 -2.00 4.88
N HIS A 111 -11.56 -1.94 4.90
CA HIS A 111 -10.76 -1.54 3.75
C HIS A 111 -10.76 -2.58 2.62
N VAL A 112 -10.87 -3.88 2.96
CA VAL A 112 -10.81 -5.01 2.00
C VAL A 112 -11.79 -6.11 2.34
#